data_AF-A0A848VCX5-F1
#
_entry.id   AF-A0A848VCX5-F1
#
_cell.length_a   1.000
_cell.length_b   1.000
_cell.length_c   1.000
_cell.angle_alpha   90.00
_cell.angle_beta   90.00
_cell.angle_gamma   90.00
#
_symmetry.space_group_name_H-M   'P 1'
#
loop_
_entity.id
_entity.type
_entity.pdbx_description
1 polymer ?
#
loop_
_entity_poly.entity_id
_entity_poly.type
_entity_poly.pdbx_seq_one_letter_code
_entity_poly.pdbx_strand_id
1 'polypeptide(L)'
;MDSASVKIRALRQLGFTVLLQRGDCGLLAPGIGIRLSVDAIDACNLSRHWEFSRIRALLFERCPVTLTLCDVSAQNGRQLERLLRHLHRASSAPCIDRRQLGVALPDSGFPLPAYLLMSRIWLGNGPRYVILEDNNRKTAADRAAQRALFSTLYQQRLRQRTLEATYGLALRSRCALLPDETGTSISAPLALVGPPDSAWLPLKLNLCRYCDSRGRLHEAELHDALRSGLRIADALFDQLYWPDSRQRSDARENRRIAFLVEGIGDLVVLRRDNPSSIACLRRLDRLLAGIHASLWDESGRLAKKRGLLPALSARNPLLHLPAGAARQNWRDRWQDALAHTAVRHRNLLVLSPYALLPHNGATDPEFTDLLPLLAYADALSFADRPSFAGWCLDEFRAFHLRAAAVLRRRNAASFIATGV
;
A
#
# COMPACT_ATOMS: atom_id res chain seq x y z
N MET A 1 -10.23 -7.43 30.84
CA MET A 1 -10.38 -7.15 29.39
C MET A 1 -9.00 -7.11 28.77
N ASP A 2 -8.79 -7.76 27.62
CA ASP A 2 -7.50 -7.77 26.92
C ASP A 2 -7.04 -6.34 26.54
N SER A 3 -5.77 -6.03 26.82
CA SER A 3 -5.13 -4.72 26.61
C SER A 3 -5.19 -4.25 25.15
N ALA A 4 -5.22 -5.17 24.18
CA ALA A 4 -5.34 -4.82 22.77
C ALA A 4 -6.78 -4.44 22.38
N SER A 5 -7.77 -5.12 22.98
CA SER A 5 -9.19 -4.82 22.75
C SER A 5 -9.57 -3.41 23.23
N VAL A 6 -8.98 -2.95 24.34
CA VAL A 6 -9.16 -1.57 24.83
C VAL A 6 -8.59 -0.55 23.83
N LYS A 7 -7.41 -0.80 23.26
CA LYS A 7 -6.79 0.07 22.24
C LYS A 7 -7.63 0.14 20.96
N ILE A 8 -8.13 -0.99 20.48
CA ILE A 8 -9.01 -1.03 19.31
C ILE A 8 -10.29 -0.23 19.57
N ARG A 9 -10.88 -0.35 20.75
CA ARG A 9 -12.06 0.44 21.13
C ARG A 9 -11.76 1.94 21.14
N ALA A 10 -10.62 2.33 21.71
CA ALA A 10 -10.18 3.73 21.73
C ALA A 10 -9.97 4.28 20.31
N LEU A 11 -9.34 3.51 19.42
CA LEU A 11 -9.19 3.88 18.00
C LEU A 11 -10.56 4.08 17.32
N ARG A 12 -11.53 3.20 17.58
CA ARG A 12 -12.89 3.35 17.03
C ARG A 12 -13.65 4.57 17.56
N GLN A 13 -13.44 4.92 18.83
CA GLN A 13 -13.98 6.15 19.42
C GLN A 13 -13.41 7.40 18.74
N LEU A 14 -12.10 7.38 18.46
CA LEU A 14 -11.42 8.36 17.60
C LEU A 14 -11.75 8.21 16.11
N GLY A 15 -12.73 7.38 15.74
CA GLY A 15 -13.21 7.27 14.37
C GLY A 15 -12.36 6.53 13.36
N PHE A 16 -11.40 5.74 13.83
CA PHE A 16 -10.66 4.83 12.97
C PHE A 16 -11.39 3.48 12.83
N THR A 17 -11.43 2.98 11.60
CA THR A 17 -11.69 1.56 11.35
C THR A 17 -10.35 0.82 11.35
N VAL A 18 -10.18 -0.06 12.33
CA VAL A 18 -8.98 -0.88 12.49
C VAL A 18 -9.19 -2.20 11.76
N LEU A 19 -8.36 -2.51 10.77
CA LEU A 19 -8.45 -3.73 9.98
C LEU A 19 -7.46 -4.76 10.51
N LEU A 20 -7.94 -5.56 11.45
CA LEU A 20 -7.21 -6.68 12.04
C LEU A 20 -8.07 -7.93 11.92
N GLN A 21 -7.40 -9.07 11.88
CA GLN A 21 -8.05 -10.38 11.92
C GLN A 21 -7.88 -10.99 13.30
N ARG A 22 -8.79 -11.89 13.67
CA ARG A 22 -8.65 -12.69 14.88
C ARG A 22 -8.28 -14.10 14.48
N GLY A 23 -7.08 -14.51 14.85
CA GLY A 23 -6.58 -15.87 14.71
C GLY A 23 -6.54 -16.59 16.05
N ASP A 24 -6.14 -17.85 16.00
CA ASP A 24 -6.02 -18.71 17.18
C ASP A 24 -4.94 -18.20 18.15
N CYS A 25 -3.87 -17.58 17.62
CA CYS A 25 -2.76 -17.02 18.39
C CYS A 25 -2.95 -15.54 18.78
N GLY A 26 -4.10 -14.93 18.50
CA GLY A 26 -4.41 -13.55 18.89
C GLY A 26 -4.85 -12.65 17.73
N LEU A 27 -4.56 -11.35 17.85
CA LEU A 27 -4.88 -10.37 16.82
C LEU A 27 -3.81 -10.41 15.72
N LEU A 28 -4.22 -10.89 14.55
CA LEU A 28 -3.42 -11.02 13.36
C LEU A 28 -3.39 -9.71 12.57
N ALA A 29 -2.22 -9.46 11.99
CA ALA A 29 -2.06 -8.52 10.90
C ALA A 29 -2.99 -8.84 9.71
N PRO A 30 -3.39 -7.83 8.93
CA PRO A 30 -4.43 -7.97 7.90
C PRO A 30 -4.07 -8.86 6.71
N GLY A 31 -2.78 -9.11 6.46
CA GLY A 31 -2.32 -9.94 5.34
C GLY A 31 -0.83 -9.76 5.03
N ILE A 32 -0.37 -10.47 4.01
CA ILE A 32 1.03 -10.47 3.55
C ILE A 32 1.12 -10.52 2.02
N GLY A 33 2.03 -9.72 1.46
CA GLY A 33 2.43 -9.77 0.06
C GLY A 33 3.71 -10.58 -0.11
N ILE A 34 3.71 -11.57 -1.01
CA ILE A 34 4.89 -12.39 -1.29
C ILE A 34 5.22 -12.23 -2.78
N ARG A 35 6.50 -12.06 -3.10
CA ARG A 35 6.97 -12.02 -4.49
C ARG A 35 7.46 -13.41 -4.91
N LEU A 36 7.02 -13.89 -6.07
CA LEU A 36 7.40 -15.20 -6.63
C LEU A 36 7.82 -15.06 -8.09
N SER A 37 8.95 -15.64 -8.46
CA SER A 37 9.41 -15.71 -9.86
C SER A 37 8.77 -16.88 -10.59
N VAL A 38 8.25 -16.63 -11.81
CA VAL A 38 7.73 -17.68 -12.68
C VAL A 38 8.85 -18.49 -13.34
N ASP A 39 9.96 -17.85 -13.70
CA ASP A 39 11.08 -18.53 -14.37
C ASP A 39 11.88 -19.42 -13.43
N ALA A 40 11.88 -19.10 -12.13
CA ALA A 40 12.51 -19.92 -11.13
C ALA A 40 11.89 -21.33 -11.03
N ILE A 41 10.79 -21.65 -11.75
CA ILE A 41 9.97 -22.85 -11.55
C ILE A 41 10.69 -24.17 -11.82
N ASP A 42 11.68 -24.18 -12.70
CA ASP A 42 12.36 -25.40 -13.10
C ASP A 42 13.71 -25.61 -12.34
N ALA A 43 14.15 -24.64 -11.52
CA ALA A 43 15.39 -24.73 -10.74
C ALA A 43 15.17 -25.29 -9.30
N CYS A 44 15.84 -26.39 -8.94
CA CYS A 44 15.98 -27.08 -7.64
C CYS A 44 14.84 -26.99 -6.58
N ASN A 45 14.26 -28.15 -6.26
CA ASN A 45 13.02 -28.39 -5.49
C ASN A 45 12.94 -27.93 -4.01
N LEU A 46 14.06 -27.75 -3.29
CA LEU A 46 14.03 -27.52 -1.83
C LEU A 46 13.56 -26.11 -1.47
N SER A 47 13.98 -25.09 -2.23
CA SER A 47 13.61 -23.70 -1.94
C SER A 47 12.11 -23.45 -2.14
N ARG A 48 11.49 -24.16 -3.08
CA ARG A 48 10.09 -23.89 -3.44
C ARG A 48 9.10 -24.75 -2.68
N HIS A 49 9.56 -25.88 -2.13
CA HIS A 49 8.79 -26.59 -1.11
C HIS A 49 8.59 -25.72 0.16
N TRP A 50 9.60 -24.95 0.59
CA TRP A 50 9.43 -24.07 1.75
C TRP A 50 8.49 -22.90 1.43
N GLU A 51 8.51 -22.33 0.22
CA GLU A 51 7.59 -21.25 -0.16
C GLU A 51 6.13 -21.70 -0.18
N PHE A 52 5.84 -22.84 -0.81
CA PHE A 52 4.48 -23.37 -0.82
C PHE A 52 4.01 -23.81 0.57
N SER A 53 4.91 -24.37 1.39
CA SER A 53 4.60 -24.71 2.77
C SER A 53 4.33 -23.46 3.61
N ARG A 54 5.10 -22.39 3.42
CA ARG A 54 4.90 -21.07 4.04
C ARG A 54 3.55 -20.48 3.66
N ILE A 55 3.20 -20.47 2.37
CA ILE A 55 1.91 -19.97 1.87
C ILE A 55 0.77 -20.79 2.49
N ARG A 56 0.89 -22.12 2.51
CA ARG A 56 -0.11 -23.01 3.10
C ARG A 56 -0.29 -22.73 4.59
N ALA A 57 0.79 -22.57 5.35
CA ALA A 57 0.74 -22.26 6.78
C ALA A 57 0.02 -20.93 7.05
N LEU A 58 0.34 -19.89 6.28
CA LEU A 58 -0.30 -18.57 6.40
C LEU A 58 -1.80 -18.64 6.12
N LEU A 59 -2.20 -19.33 5.04
CA LEU A 59 -3.61 -19.51 4.71
C LEU A 59 -4.36 -20.36 5.76
N PHE A 60 -3.68 -21.35 6.35
CA PHE A 60 -4.24 -22.15 7.43
C PHE A 60 -4.50 -21.30 8.69
N GLU A 61 -3.61 -20.36 9.00
CA GLU A 61 -3.79 -19.35 10.06
C GLU A 61 -4.77 -18.23 9.69
N ARG A 62 -5.49 -18.36 8.56
CA ARG A 62 -6.45 -17.39 8.02
C ARG A 62 -5.84 -16.03 7.67
N CYS A 63 -4.52 -15.96 7.45
CA CYS A 63 -3.82 -14.76 7.01
C CYS A 63 -3.91 -14.64 5.48
N PRO A 64 -4.52 -13.57 4.93
CA PRO A 64 -4.58 -13.32 3.51
C PRO A 64 -3.20 -13.21 2.88
N VAL A 65 -2.98 -13.97 1.81
CA VAL A 65 -1.72 -13.99 1.07
C VAL A 65 -1.97 -13.47 -0.33
N THR A 66 -1.21 -12.48 -0.77
CA THR A 66 -1.21 -12.05 -2.17
C THR A 66 0.15 -12.32 -2.81
N LEU A 67 0.14 -13.11 -3.88
CA LEU A 67 1.34 -13.50 -4.61
C LEU A 67 1.56 -12.56 -5.78
N THR A 68 2.64 -11.78 -5.74
CA THR A 68 3.06 -10.95 -6.87
C THR A 68 4.04 -11.73 -7.72
N LEU A 69 3.58 -12.10 -8.91
CA LEU A 69 4.35 -12.90 -9.86
C LEU A 69 5.30 -11.97 -10.62
N CYS A 70 6.59 -12.30 -10.65
CA CYS A 70 7.56 -11.62 -11.50
C CYS A 70 8.08 -12.55 -12.60
N ASP A 71 8.78 -11.94 -13.56
CA ASP A 71 9.34 -12.62 -14.72
C ASP A 71 8.23 -13.29 -15.57
N VAL A 72 7.05 -12.68 -15.64
CA VAL A 72 5.93 -13.19 -16.46
C VAL A 72 6.04 -12.64 -17.88
N SER A 73 5.97 -13.52 -18.88
CA SER A 73 5.99 -13.13 -20.29
C SER A 73 5.03 -14.01 -21.11
N ALA A 74 4.66 -13.55 -22.32
CA ALA A 74 3.83 -14.37 -23.21
C ALA A 74 4.46 -15.73 -23.54
N GLN A 75 5.78 -15.87 -23.43
CA GLN A 75 6.53 -17.07 -23.77
C GLN A 75 6.54 -18.13 -22.64
N ASN A 76 6.29 -17.73 -21.39
CA ASN A 76 6.35 -18.64 -20.23
C ASN A 76 4.98 -19.00 -19.63
N GLY A 77 3.92 -18.98 -20.45
CA GLY A 77 2.57 -19.34 -20.02
C GLY A 77 2.45 -20.76 -19.45
N ARG A 78 3.26 -21.71 -19.94
CA ARG A 78 3.30 -23.09 -19.39
C ARG A 78 3.89 -23.13 -17.98
N GLN A 79 4.95 -22.37 -17.73
CA GLN A 79 5.58 -22.24 -16.41
C GLN A 79 4.59 -21.58 -15.45
N LEU A 80 3.92 -20.50 -15.86
CA LEU A 80 2.86 -19.88 -15.08
C LEU A 80 1.75 -20.90 -14.73
N GLU A 81 1.29 -21.69 -15.69
CA GLU A 81 0.29 -22.73 -15.42
C GLU A 81 0.77 -23.75 -14.39
N ARG A 82 2.01 -24.23 -14.52
CA ARG A 82 2.63 -25.15 -13.54
C ARG A 82 2.67 -24.52 -12.16
N LEU A 83 3.04 -23.24 -12.04
CA LEU A 83 3.02 -22.50 -10.77
C LEU A 83 1.64 -22.57 -10.12
N LEU A 84 0.62 -22.20 -10.89
CA LEU A 84 -0.76 -22.11 -10.42
C LEU A 84 -1.27 -23.50 -10.00
N ARG A 85 -0.87 -24.57 -10.68
CA ARG A 85 -1.16 -25.96 -10.28
C ARG A 85 -0.48 -26.35 -8.97
N HIS A 86 0.77 -25.96 -8.75
CA HIS A 86 1.45 -26.21 -7.48
C HIS A 86 0.78 -25.45 -6.32
N LEU A 87 0.45 -24.18 -6.54
CA LEU A 87 -0.30 -23.36 -5.59
C LEU A 87 -1.69 -23.91 -5.32
N HIS A 88 -2.37 -24.43 -6.33
CA HIS A 88 -3.65 -25.12 -6.19
C HIS A 88 -3.53 -26.28 -5.20
N ARG A 89 -2.54 -27.17 -5.39
CA ARG A 89 -2.29 -28.31 -4.49
C ARG A 89 -1.91 -27.86 -3.08
N ALA A 90 -1.14 -26.79 -2.95
CA ALA A 90 -0.76 -26.24 -1.65
C ALA A 90 -1.95 -25.63 -0.88
N SER A 91 -2.98 -25.17 -1.61
CA SER A 91 -4.16 -24.49 -1.06
C SER A 91 -5.46 -25.31 -1.13
N SER A 92 -5.40 -26.59 -1.49
CA SER A 92 -6.59 -27.45 -1.68
C SER A 92 -7.11 -28.11 -0.40
N ALA A 93 -6.48 -27.85 0.77
CA ALA A 93 -6.95 -28.43 2.02
C ALA A 93 -8.34 -27.86 2.41
N PRO A 94 -9.27 -28.68 2.97
CA PRO A 94 -10.65 -28.24 3.27
C PRO A 94 -10.75 -27.04 4.22
N CYS A 95 -9.76 -26.84 5.07
CA CYS A 95 -9.68 -25.76 6.04
C CYS A 95 -9.12 -24.43 5.46
N ILE A 96 -8.64 -24.43 4.22
CA ILE A 96 -8.07 -23.25 3.57
C ILE A 96 -9.14 -22.54 2.75
N ASP A 97 -9.46 -21.30 3.13
CA ASP A 97 -10.30 -20.43 2.30
C ASP A 97 -9.47 -19.80 1.17
N ARG A 98 -9.59 -20.37 -0.03
CA ARG A 98 -8.90 -19.87 -1.24
C ARG A 98 -9.32 -18.45 -1.65
N ARG A 99 -10.39 -17.88 -1.09
CA ARG A 99 -10.72 -16.45 -1.29
C ARG A 99 -9.67 -15.53 -0.66
N GLN A 100 -8.90 -16.02 0.30
CA GLN A 100 -7.79 -15.31 0.93
C GLN A 100 -6.50 -15.31 0.09
N LEU A 101 -6.45 -16.10 -1.00
CA LEU A 101 -5.31 -16.19 -1.90
C LEU A 101 -5.47 -15.25 -3.10
N GLY A 102 -4.80 -14.11 -3.01
CA GLY A 102 -4.63 -13.14 -4.08
C GLY A 102 -3.49 -13.47 -5.02
N VAL A 103 -3.60 -13.03 -6.27
CA VAL A 103 -2.48 -13.07 -7.23
C VAL A 103 -2.40 -11.74 -7.96
N ALA A 104 -1.19 -11.26 -8.20
CA ALA A 104 -0.89 -10.08 -8.97
C ALA A 104 0.10 -10.43 -10.09
N LEU A 105 -0.06 -9.83 -11.27
CA LEU A 105 0.97 -9.84 -12.31
C LEU A 105 1.32 -8.42 -12.77
N PRO A 106 2.55 -8.17 -13.22
CA PRO A 106 2.87 -6.98 -14.00
C PRO A 106 2.17 -6.99 -15.36
N ASP A 107 1.91 -5.82 -15.94
CA ASP A 107 1.37 -5.66 -17.29
C ASP A 107 2.42 -5.87 -18.40
N SER A 108 3.40 -6.76 -18.16
CA SER A 108 4.58 -7.10 -18.97
C SER A 108 4.27 -7.88 -20.27
N GLY A 109 3.07 -7.69 -20.83
CA GLY A 109 2.66 -8.28 -22.11
C GLY A 109 2.02 -9.66 -22.02
N PHE A 110 1.81 -10.23 -20.83
CA PHE A 110 1.01 -11.45 -20.70
C PHE A 110 -0.48 -11.14 -20.99
N PRO A 111 -1.19 -11.93 -21.81
CA PRO A 111 -2.59 -11.68 -22.11
C PRO A 111 -3.48 -11.78 -20.86
N LEU A 112 -4.04 -10.65 -20.41
CA LEU A 112 -4.90 -10.60 -19.23
C LEU A 112 -6.10 -11.58 -19.27
N PRO A 113 -6.80 -11.77 -20.41
CA PRO A 113 -7.87 -12.76 -20.46
C PRO A 113 -7.39 -14.18 -20.13
N ALA A 114 -6.21 -14.57 -20.61
CA ALA A 114 -5.60 -15.87 -20.31
C ALA A 114 -5.23 -15.97 -18.82
N TYR A 115 -4.61 -14.93 -18.25
CA TYR A 115 -4.27 -14.88 -16.84
C TYR A 115 -5.51 -15.05 -15.94
N LEU A 116 -6.59 -14.32 -16.25
CA LEU A 116 -7.83 -14.40 -15.49
C LEU A 116 -8.46 -15.79 -15.55
N LEU A 117 -8.48 -16.40 -16.74
CA LEU A 117 -8.99 -17.74 -16.91
C LEU A 117 -8.17 -18.75 -16.11
N MET A 118 -6.84 -18.76 -16.30
CA MET A 118 -5.93 -19.70 -15.63
C MET A 118 -5.96 -19.55 -14.11
N SER A 119 -5.82 -18.32 -13.61
CA SER A 119 -5.82 -18.07 -12.16
C SER A 119 -7.17 -18.38 -11.52
N ARG A 120 -8.29 -18.25 -12.24
CA ARG A 120 -9.61 -18.62 -11.72
C ARG A 120 -9.82 -20.13 -11.69
N ILE A 121 -9.44 -20.84 -12.75
CA ILE A 121 -9.49 -22.31 -12.80
C ILE A 121 -8.67 -22.91 -11.66
N TRP A 122 -7.42 -22.46 -11.51
CA TRP A 122 -6.49 -23.09 -10.57
C TRP A 122 -6.58 -22.55 -9.16
N LEU A 123 -6.95 -21.29 -8.91
CA LEU A 123 -6.91 -20.67 -7.58
C LEU A 123 -8.28 -20.16 -7.09
N GLY A 124 -9.34 -20.24 -7.90
CA GLY A 124 -10.69 -19.85 -7.50
C GLY A 124 -10.92 -18.34 -7.60
N ASN A 125 -11.81 -17.81 -6.75
CA ASN A 125 -12.30 -16.42 -6.83
C ASN A 125 -11.59 -15.45 -5.88
N GLY A 126 -10.37 -15.74 -5.43
CA GLY A 126 -9.56 -14.78 -4.68
C GLY A 126 -9.27 -13.50 -5.49
N PRO A 127 -8.74 -12.45 -4.85
CA PRO A 127 -8.50 -11.17 -5.51
C PRO A 127 -7.44 -11.30 -6.62
N ARG A 128 -7.60 -10.53 -7.69
CA ARG A 128 -6.68 -10.53 -8.84
C ARG A 128 -6.23 -9.11 -9.10
N TYR A 129 -4.93 -8.94 -9.28
CA TYR A 129 -4.36 -7.62 -9.51
C TYR A 129 -3.55 -7.62 -10.80
N VAL A 130 -3.59 -6.51 -11.52
CA VAL A 130 -2.57 -6.16 -12.49
C VAL A 130 -1.79 -4.97 -11.96
N ILE A 131 -0.47 -5.07 -11.97
CA ILE A 131 0.45 -3.99 -11.66
C ILE A 131 0.76 -3.31 -12.99
N LEU A 132 0.31 -2.08 -13.14
CA LEU A 132 0.59 -1.28 -14.32
C LEU A 132 2.03 -0.76 -14.21
N GLU A 133 2.96 -1.44 -14.86
CA GLU A 133 4.37 -1.12 -14.96
C GLU A 133 4.61 -0.30 -16.24
N ASP A 134 5.26 0.86 -16.06
CA ASP A 134 5.70 1.82 -17.07
C ASP A 134 4.92 1.93 -18.41
N ASN A 135 4.16 3.01 -18.55
CA ASN A 135 3.40 3.34 -19.76
C ASN A 135 4.23 4.02 -20.86
N ASN A 136 5.57 3.96 -20.84
CA ASN A 136 6.44 4.50 -21.90
C ASN A 136 6.48 3.61 -23.16
N ARG A 137 5.27 3.26 -23.61
CA ARG A 137 4.96 2.46 -24.78
C ARG A 137 5.08 3.34 -26.04
N LYS A 138 6.25 3.31 -26.67
CA LYS A 138 6.61 4.21 -27.78
C LYS A 138 6.13 3.71 -29.14
N THR A 139 5.95 2.40 -29.33
CA THR A 139 5.61 1.83 -30.63
C THR A 139 4.09 1.75 -30.87
N ALA A 140 3.68 1.58 -32.13
CA ALA A 140 2.27 1.38 -32.48
C ALA A 140 1.71 0.07 -31.87
N ALA A 141 2.52 -1.00 -31.84
CA ALA A 141 2.18 -2.27 -31.22
C ALA A 141 1.95 -2.11 -29.71
N ASP A 142 2.81 -1.34 -29.04
CA ASP A 142 2.66 -1.09 -27.61
C ASP A 142 1.35 -0.35 -27.28
N ARG A 143 0.98 0.64 -28.12
CA ARG A 143 -0.29 1.37 -28.00
C ARG A 143 -1.50 0.47 -28.19
N ALA A 144 -1.46 -0.46 -29.14
CA ALA A 144 -2.52 -1.44 -29.34
C ALA A 144 -2.65 -2.39 -28.13
N ALA A 145 -1.53 -2.89 -27.62
CA ALA A 145 -1.49 -3.73 -26.42
C ALA A 145 -2.01 -2.98 -25.19
N GLN A 146 -1.69 -1.70 -25.04
CA GLN A 146 -2.19 -0.86 -23.95
C GLN A 146 -3.71 -0.65 -24.05
N ARG A 147 -4.23 -0.39 -25.25
CA ARG A 147 -5.69 -0.31 -25.47
C ARG A 147 -6.37 -1.62 -25.09
N ALA A 148 -5.84 -2.77 -25.50
CA ALA A 148 -6.38 -4.08 -25.15
C ALA A 148 -6.37 -4.35 -23.64
N LEU A 149 -5.30 -3.95 -22.95
CA LEU A 149 -5.17 -3.99 -21.49
C LEU A 149 -6.29 -3.20 -20.80
N PHE A 150 -6.46 -1.91 -21.15
CA PHE A 150 -7.49 -1.07 -20.54
C PHE A 150 -8.91 -1.51 -20.92
N SER A 151 -9.14 -1.97 -22.15
CA SER A 151 -10.42 -2.57 -22.55
C SER A 151 -10.76 -3.77 -21.68
N THR A 152 -9.77 -4.64 -21.39
CA THR A 152 -9.99 -5.80 -20.52
C THR A 152 -10.32 -5.37 -19.10
N LEU A 153 -9.56 -4.42 -18.53
CA LEU A 153 -9.79 -3.90 -17.18
C LEU A 153 -11.18 -3.26 -17.05
N TYR A 154 -11.54 -2.42 -18.01
CA TYR A 154 -12.83 -1.75 -18.06
C TYR A 154 -13.99 -2.77 -18.17
N GLN A 155 -13.85 -3.79 -19.02
CA GLN A 155 -14.86 -4.86 -19.13
C GLN A 155 -14.97 -5.72 -17.86
N GLN A 156 -13.86 -6.04 -17.20
CA GLN A 156 -13.91 -6.72 -15.89
C GLN A 156 -14.62 -5.84 -14.86
N ARG A 157 -14.40 -4.53 -14.91
CA ARG A 157 -15.04 -3.56 -14.01
C ARG A 157 -16.55 -3.48 -14.20
N LEU A 158 -17.03 -3.37 -15.45
CA LEU A 158 -18.46 -3.36 -15.77
C LEU A 158 -19.16 -4.63 -15.27
N ARG A 159 -18.46 -5.76 -15.32
CA ARG A 159 -18.97 -7.06 -14.84
C ARG A 159 -18.78 -7.27 -13.33
N GLN A 160 -18.34 -6.24 -12.60
CA GLN A 160 -18.06 -6.29 -11.15
C GLN A 160 -17.13 -7.45 -10.74
N ARG A 161 -16.19 -7.82 -11.61
CA ARG A 161 -15.25 -8.92 -11.37
C ARG A 161 -14.06 -8.46 -10.52
N THR A 162 -13.26 -9.42 -10.06
CA THR A 162 -12.20 -9.24 -9.04
C THR A 162 -10.84 -8.78 -9.59
N LEU A 163 -10.75 -8.34 -10.85
CA LEU A 163 -9.49 -7.81 -11.41
C LEU A 163 -9.35 -6.33 -11.09
N GLU A 164 -8.28 -5.98 -10.38
CA GLU A 164 -7.99 -4.63 -9.92
C GLU A 164 -6.68 -4.13 -10.51
N ALA A 165 -6.66 -2.87 -10.92
CA ALA A 165 -5.44 -2.20 -11.36
C ALA A 165 -4.73 -1.56 -10.16
N THR A 166 -3.42 -1.75 -10.11
CA THR A 166 -2.50 -1.18 -9.12
C THR A 166 -1.29 -0.57 -9.84
N TYR A 167 -0.41 0.13 -9.11
CA TYR A 167 0.79 0.74 -9.67
C TYR A 167 2.03 0.28 -8.89
N GLY A 168 3.11 -0.08 -9.60
CA GLY A 168 4.42 -0.30 -8.98
C GLY A 168 5.09 1.04 -8.66
N LEU A 169 5.53 1.25 -7.41
CA LEU A 169 5.94 2.57 -6.93
C LEU A 169 7.01 2.54 -5.85
N ALA A 170 7.71 3.67 -5.69
CA ALA A 170 8.55 3.92 -4.53
C ALA A 170 7.70 4.35 -3.31
N LEU A 171 7.90 3.65 -2.19
CA LEU A 171 7.43 4.00 -0.87
C LEU A 171 8.40 4.99 -0.24
N ARG A 172 7.85 6.02 0.40
CA ARG A 172 8.63 7.12 0.94
C ARG A 172 8.65 7.14 2.44
N SER A 173 9.79 7.54 2.97
CA SER A 173 9.89 7.98 4.35
C SER A 173 10.11 9.48 4.39
N ARG A 174 9.50 10.18 5.35
CA ARG A 174 9.87 11.58 5.64
C ARG A 174 11.26 11.68 6.31
N CYS A 175 11.82 10.56 6.73
CA CYS A 175 13.16 10.53 7.27
C CYS A 175 14.20 10.52 6.14
N ALA A 176 14.90 11.64 5.94
CA ALA A 176 15.94 11.79 4.92
C ALA A 176 17.11 10.79 5.06
N LEU A 177 17.26 10.15 6.22
CA LEU A 177 18.30 9.15 6.47
C LEU A 177 17.90 7.73 6.00
N LEU A 178 16.63 7.53 5.66
CA LEU A 178 16.13 6.27 5.11
C LEU A 178 15.94 6.41 3.60
N PRO A 179 16.31 5.39 2.81
CA PRO A 179 16.05 5.40 1.39
C PRO A 179 14.57 5.06 1.16
N ASP A 180 14.05 5.57 0.05
CA ASP A 180 12.80 5.09 -0.52
C ASP A 180 12.90 3.58 -0.82
N GLU A 181 11.78 2.86 -0.69
CA GLU A 181 11.70 1.42 -0.94
C GLU A 181 10.86 1.13 -2.17
N THR A 182 11.20 0.11 -2.96
CA THR A 182 10.36 -0.29 -4.10
C THR A 182 9.20 -1.18 -3.65
N GLY A 183 7.99 -0.76 -3.94
CA GLY A 183 6.76 -1.54 -3.79
C GLY A 183 6.64 -2.57 -4.90
N THR A 184 7.12 -3.78 -4.63
CA THR A 184 7.11 -4.91 -5.57
C THR A 184 6.15 -6.03 -5.14
N SER A 185 5.36 -5.79 -4.10
CA SER A 185 4.30 -6.70 -3.67
C SER A 185 3.04 -5.95 -3.28
N ILE A 186 1.92 -6.67 -3.27
CA ILE A 186 0.62 -6.19 -2.81
C ILE A 186 0.25 -6.97 -1.55
N SER A 187 -0.18 -6.29 -0.49
CA SER A 187 -0.70 -6.90 0.73
C SER A 187 -2.22 -6.75 0.83
N ALA A 188 -2.90 -7.86 1.08
CA ALA A 188 -4.34 -7.93 1.31
C ALA A 188 -4.71 -7.54 2.76
N PRO A 189 -5.99 -7.20 3.03
CA PRO A 189 -7.09 -7.01 2.07
C PRO A 189 -7.07 -5.62 1.43
N LEU A 190 -6.13 -4.75 1.82
CA LEU A 190 -6.11 -3.34 1.41
C LEU A 190 -5.52 -3.09 0.02
N ALA A 191 -5.06 -4.15 -0.65
CA ALA A 191 -4.25 -4.03 -1.85
C ALA A 191 -3.12 -2.99 -1.65
N LEU A 192 -2.47 -3.02 -0.48
CA LEU A 192 -1.43 -2.06 -0.12
C LEU A 192 -0.16 -2.43 -0.88
N VAL A 193 0.40 -1.48 -1.63
CA VAL A 193 1.64 -1.70 -2.39
C VAL A 193 2.85 -1.44 -1.48
N GLY A 194 3.71 -2.44 -1.33
CA GLY A 194 4.85 -2.42 -0.41
C GLY A 194 5.95 -3.42 -0.75
N PRO A 195 7.08 -3.38 -0.02
CA PRO A 195 8.09 -4.42 -0.11
C PRO A 195 7.48 -5.80 0.17
N PRO A 196 8.00 -6.88 -0.43
CA PRO A 196 7.61 -8.23 -0.07
C PRO A 196 7.75 -8.45 1.43
N ASP A 197 6.85 -9.24 1.98
CA ASP A 197 6.82 -9.63 3.39
C ASP A 197 6.61 -8.45 4.36
N SER A 198 6.23 -7.26 3.87
CA SER A 198 6.08 -6.08 4.73
C SER A 198 4.89 -6.18 5.70
N ALA A 199 5.12 -5.68 6.91
CA ALA A 199 4.20 -5.64 8.04
C ALA A 199 3.54 -4.27 8.13
N TRP A 200 2.21 -4.23 8.06
CA TRP A 200 1.42 -3.01 8.11
C TRP A 200 0.30 -3.11 9.12
N LEU A 201 0.17 -2.10 9.98
CA LEU A 201 -1.04 -1.87 10.80
C LEU A 201 -1.92 -0.81 10.12
N PRO A 202 -3.03 -1.20 9.48
CA PRO A 202 -3.91 -0.25 8.83
C PRO A 202 -4.99 0.34 9.73
N LEU A 203 -5.23 1.63 9.54
CA LEU A 203 -6.23 2.45 10.19
C LEU A 203 -6.91 3.30 9.11
N LYS A 204 -8.18 3.01 8.84
CA LYS A 204 -8.97 3.82 7.92
C LYS A 204 -9.63 4.98 8.65
N LEU A 205 -9.61 6.15 8.04
CA LEU A 205 -10.19 7.38 8.55
C LEU A 205 -10.99 8.07 7.44
N ASN A 206 -12.30 8.20 7.61
CA ASN A 206 -13.12 8.98 6.70
C ASN A 206 -13.15 10.45 7.14
N LEU A 207 -12.70 11.37 6.28
CA LEU A 207 -12.65 12.81 6.57
C LEU A 207 -14.03 13.39 6.88
N CYS A 208 -15.09 12.86 6.28
CA CYS A 208 -16.46 13.35 6.49
C CYS A 208 -16.97 13.10 7.91
N ARG A 209 -16.29 12.29 8.73
CA ARG A 209 -16.60 12.16 10.16
C ARG A 209 -16.25 13.41 10.97
N TYR A 210 -15.36 14.25 10.45
CA TYR A 210 -14.85 15.45 11.12
C TYR A 210 -15.41 16.73 10.49
N CYS A 211 -16.50 16.66 9.76
CA CYS A 211 -17.11 17.85 9.18
C CYS A 211 -18.57 18.04 9.59
N ASP A 212 -19.01 19.28 9.51
CA ASP A 212 -20.42 19.62 9.63
C ASP A 212 -21.22 19.24 8.36
N SER A 213 -22.53 19.50 8.38
CA SER A 213 -23.44 19.24 7.26
C SER A 213 -23.15 20.05 5.99
N ARG A 214 -22.23 21.03 6.05
CA ARG A 214 -21.77 21.84 4.92
C ARG A 214 -20.35 21.47 4.47
N GLY A 215 -19.76 20.42 5.06
CA GLY A 215 -18.40 19.99 4.76
C GLY A 215 -17.31 20.88 5.35
N ARG A 216 -17.62 21.76 6.31
CA ARG A 216 -16.57 22.49 7.05
C ARG A 216 -15.90 21.53 8.02
N LEU A 217 -14.59 21.37 7.89
CA LEU A 217 -13.82 20.45 8.73
C LEU A 217 -13.50 21.07 10.09
N HIS A 218 -13.70 20.30 11.14
CA HIS A 218 -13.20 20.55 12.48
C HIS A 218 -11.73 20.09 12.55
N GLU A 219 -10.83 20.89 11.95
CA GLU A 219 -9.42 20.50 11.77
C GLU A 219 -8.72 20.19 13.10
N ALA A 220 -9.00 20.94 14.17
CA ALA A 220 -8.42 20.67 15.49
C ALA A 220 -8.75 19.25 15.98
N GLU A 221 -10.02 18.84 15.89
CA GLU A 221 -10.47 17.50 16.29
C GLU A 221 -9.85 16.40 15.43
N LEU A 222 -9.76 16.63 14.11
CA LEU A 222 -9.09 15.72 13.19
C LEU A 222 -7.61 15.52 13.57
N HIS A 223 -6.89 16.61 13.83
CA HIS A 223 -5.48 16.55 14.21
C HIS A 223 -5.27 15.90 15.58
N ASP A 224 -6.15 16.15 16.54
CA ASP A 224 -6.13 15.47 17.84
C ASP A 224 -6.40 13.97 17.73
N ALA A 225 -7.34 13.58 16.87
CA ALA A 225 -7.62 12.18 16.59
C ALA A 225 -6.45 11.49 15.89
N LEU A 226 -5.80 12.13 14.91
CA LEU A 226 -4.59 11.59 14.25
C LEU A 226 -3.44 11.37 15.23
N ARG A 227 -3.13 12.37 16.06
CA ARG A 227 -2.05 12.26 17.07
C ARG A 227 -2.36 11.18 18.10
N SER A 228 -3.58 11.16 18.63
CA SER A 228 -4.00 10.17 19.61
C SER A 228 -4.07 8.77 19.00
N GLY A 229 -4.55 8.67 17.76
CA GLY A 229 -4.59 7.46 16.97
C GLY A 229 -3.19 6.88 16.78
N LEU A 230 -2.20 7.69 16.39
CA LEU A 230 -0.82 7.22 16.20
C LEU A 230 -0.21 6.69 17.50
N ARG A 231 -0.42 7.36 18.63
CA ARG A 231 0.06 6.89 19.95
C ARG A 231 -0.53 5.53 20.31
N ILE A 232 -1.83 5.36 20.12
CA ILE A 232 -2.53 4.10 20.42
C ILE A 232 -2.08 3.01 19.44
N ALA A 233 -1.93 3.34 18.16
CA ALA A 233 -1.51 2.42 17.13
C ALA A 233 -0.08 1.92 17.31
N ASP A 234 0.87 2.80 17.66
CA ASP A 234 2.25 2.41 17.99
C ASP A 234 2.29 1.44 19.19
N ALA A 235 1.44 1.65 20.21
CA ALA A 235 1.31 0.73 21.34
C ALA A 235 0.56 -0.57 20.99
N LEU A 236 -0.37 -0.53 20.03
CA LEU A 236 -1.06 -1.72 19.54
C LEU A 236 -0.14 -2.57 18.66
N PHE A 237 0.73 -1.94 17.87
CA PHE A 237 1.66 -2.60 16.94
C PHE A 237 2.53 -3.65 17.64
N ASP A 238 2.99 -3.35 18.86
CA ASP A 238 3.81 -4.25 19.68
C ASP A 238 3.03 -5.49 20.19
N GLN A 239 1.69 -5.47 20.14
CA GLN A 239 0.81 -6.57 20.59
C GLN A 239 0.28 -7.43 19.43
N LEU A 240 0.59 -7.06 18.18
CA LEU A 240 0.11 -7.82 17.03
C LEU A 240 0.91 -9.11 16.86
N TYR A 241 0.19 -10.18 16.53
CA TYR A 241 0.78 -11.43 16.11
C TYR A 241 1.06 -11.37 14.60
N TRP A 242 2.33 -11.52 14.24
CA TRP A 242 2.80 -11.58 12.87
C TRP A 242 3.17 -13.04 12.57
N PRO A 243 2.38 -13.77 11.77
CA PRO A 243 2.49 -15.22 11.64
C PRO A 243 3.78 -15.65 10.91
N ASP A 244 4.30 -14.79 10.02
CA ASP A 244 5.50 -15.07 9.25
C ASP A 244 6.78 -14.49 9.87
N SER A 245 7.90 -15.21 9.78
CA SER A 245 9.18 -14.77 10.35
C SER A 245 9.79 -13.57 9.64
N ARG A 246 9.64 -13.46 8.30
CA ARG A 246 10.12 -12.31 7.53
C ARG A 246 9.27 -11.08 7.84
N GLN A 247 7.95 -11.26 7.94
CA GLN A 247 7.04 -10.21 8.38
C GLN A 247 7.32 -9.75 9.83
N ARG A 248 7.64 -10.66 10.75
CA ARG A 248 8.09 -10.31 12.11
C ARG A 248 9.35 -9.46 12.10
N SER A 249 10.33 -9.83 11.28
CA SER A 249 11.56 -9.05 11.13
C SER A 249 11.25 -7.64 10.63
N ASP A 250 10.45 -7.55 9.57
CA ASP A 250 10.05 -6.28 8.99
C ASP A 250 9.23 -5.40 9.96
N ALA A 251 8.31 -5.99 10.72
CA ALA A 251 7.53 -5.29 11.75
C ALA A 251 8.45 -4.62 12.79
N ARG A 252 9.47 -5.35 13.25
CA ARG A 252 10.46 -4.85 14.23
C ARG A 252 11.27 -3.70 13.65
N GLU A 253 11.77 -3.86 12.42
CA GLU A 253 12.67 -2.89 11.81
C GLU A 253 11.98 -1.59 11.37
N ASN A 254 10.79 -1.72 10.79
CA ASN A 254 10.19 -0.64 9.99
C ASN A 254 8.90 -0.03 10.58
N ARG A 255 8.22 -0.74 11.50
CA ARG A 255 7.07 -0.22 12.27
C ARG A 255 6.07 0.57 11.41
N ARG A 256 5.53 -0.02 10.35
CA ARG A 256 4.67 0.69 9.39
C ARG A 256 3.23 0.74 9.86
N ILE A 257 2.66 1.94 9.94
CA ILE A 257 1.26 2.15 10.26
C ILE A 257 0.63 2.85 9.06
N ALA A 258 -0.39 2.26 8.45
CA ALA A 258 -1.07 2.85 7.32
C ALA A 258 -2.28 3.64 7.82
N PHE A 259 -2.20 4.97 7.85
CA PHE A 259 -3.36 5.85 7.97
C PHE A 259 -3.97 6.02 6.58
N LEU A 260 -5.00 5.24 6.28
CA LEU A 260 -5.76 5.32 5.04
C LEU A 260 -6.79 6.44 5.16
N VAL A 261 -6.54 7.55 4.48
CA VAL A 261 -7.48 8.68 4.46
C VAL A 261 -8.48 8.49 3.32
N GLU A 262 -9.75 8.42 3.67
CA GLU A 262 -10.90 8.20 2.77
C GLU A 262 -11.84 9.42 2.81
N GLY A 263 -12.76 9.48 1.85
CA GLY A 263 -13.79 10.52 1.80
C GLY A 263 -13.32 11.88 1.33
N ILE A 264 -12.20 11.95 0.58
CA ILE A 264 -11.71 13.21 0.00
C ILE A 264 -12.68 13.68 -1.09
N GLY A 265 -13.09 12.78 -1.99
CA GLY A 265 -14.10 13.10 -3.02
C GLY A 265 -15.46 13.46 -2.42
N ASP A 266 -15.89 12.74 -1.38
CA ASP A 266 -17.16 13.01 -0.69
C ASP A 266 -17.16 14.39 -0.02
N LEU A 267 -16.02 14.84 0.52
CA LEU A 267 -15.87 16.16 1.10
C LEU A 267 -16.05 17.27 0.05
N VAL A 268 -15.56 17.08 -1.16
CA VAL A 268 -15.76 18.03 -2.28
C VAL A 268 -17.24 18.12 -2.64
N VAL A 269 -17.91 16.96 -2.76
CA VAL A 269 -19.36 16.91 -3.02
C VAL A 269 -20.14 17.60 -1.91
N LEU A 270 -19.82 17.32 -0.64
CA LEU A 270 -20.52 17.90 0.51
C LEU A 270 -20.36 19.42 0.58
N ARG A 271 -19.19 19.94 0.18
CA ARG A 271 -18.92 21.38 0.06
C ARG A 271 -19.57 22.04 -1.16
N ARG A 272 -20.08 21.24 -2.10
CA ARG A 272 -20.49 21.68 -3.44
C ARG A 272 -19.34 22.41 -4.15
N ASP A 273 -18.12 21.93 -3.92
CA ASP A 273 -16.92 22.47 -4.56
C ASP A 273 -16.78 21.89 -5.97
N ASN A 274 -16.17 22.66 -6.87
CA ASN A 274 -15.79 22.16 -8.18
C ASN A 274 -14.42 21.42 -8.08
N PRO A 275 -14.34 20.11 -8.38
CA PRO A 275 -13.08 19.36 -8.36
C PRO A 275 -12.04 19.81 -9.39
N SER A 276 -12.44 20.42 -10.52
CA SER A 276 -11.53 21.01 -11.51
C SER A 276 -10.99 22.38 -11.11
N SER A 277 -11.49 22.97 -10.02
CA SER A 277 -11.03 24.27 -9.53
C SER A 277 -9.68 24.21 -8.81
N ILE A 278 -8.75 25.09 -9.19
CA ILE A 278 -7.48 25.31 -8.48
C ILE A 278 -7.71 25.67 -7.00
N ALA A 279 -8.80 26.40 -6.69
CA ALA A 279 -9.12 26.75 -5.31
C ALA A 279 -9.50 25.52 -4.47
N CYS A 280 -10.26 24.58 -5.05
CA CYS A 280 -10.57 23.29 -4.43
C CYS A 280 -9.28 22.49 -4.18
N LEU A 281 -8.44 22.34 -5.22
CA LEU A 281 -7.17 21.64 -5.11
C LEU A 281 -6.27 22.23 -4.01
N ARG A 282 -6.11 23.56 -3.95
CA ARG A 282 -5.30 24.24 -2.91
C ARG A 282 -5.85 24.08 -1.50
N ARG A 283 -7.17 23.92 -1.33
CA ARG A 283 -7.76 23.65 -0.01
C ARG A 283 -7.45 22.22 0.43
N LEU A 284 -7.63 21.24 -0.46
CA LEU A 284 -7.33 19.84 -0.17
C LEU A 284 -5.84 19.58 0.02
N ASP A 285 -5.00 20.28 -0.74
CA ASP A 285 -3.54 20.26 -0.59
C ASP A 285 -3.10 20.67 0.82
N ARG A 286 -3.57 21.82 1.31
CA ARG A 286 -3.30 22.27 2.68
C ARG A 286 -3.80 21.30 3.74
N LEU A 287 -4.98 20.71 3.53
CA LEU A 287 -5.54 19.70 4.44
C LEU A 287 -4.63 18.46 4.53
N LEU A 288 -4.25 17.88 3.39
CA LEU A 288 -3.39 16.69 3.35
C LEU A 288 -1.98 16.98 3.87
N ALA A 289 -1.44 18.18 3.59
CA ALA A 289 -0.19 18.64 4.17
C ALA A 289 -0.26 18.69 5.71
N GLY A 290 -1.35 19.24 6.26
CA GLY A 290 -1.58 19.30 7.71
C GLY A 290 -1.71 17.90 8.34
N ILE A 291 -2.42 16.98 7.68
CA ILE A 291 -2.55 15.58 8.13
C ILE A 291 -1.18 14.91 8.15
N HIS A 292 -0.43 15.02 7.05
CA HIS A 292 0.91 14.45 6.92
C HIS A 292 1.86 14.99 7.98
N ALA A 293 1.91 16.32 8.15
CA ALA A 293 2.73 16.98 9.16
C ALA A 293 2.36 16.51 10.58
N SER A 294 1.07 16.44 10.92
CA SER A 294 0.61 16.00 12.24
C SER A 294 1.04 14.57 12.58
N LEU A 295 0.96 13.65 11.62
CA LEU A 295 1.40 12.28 11.80
C LEU A 295 2.92 12.20 12.02
N TRP A 296 3.68 12.92 11.21
CA TRP A 296 5.14 12.88 11.30
C TRP A 296 5.71 13.60 12.51
N ASP A 297 5.12 14.71 12.93
CA ASP A 297 5.54 15.43 14.14
C ASP A 297 5.28 14.57 15.39
N GLU A 298 4.14 13.87 15.43
CA GLU A 298 3.85 12.94 16.51
C GLU A 298 4.74 11.69 16.47
N SER A 299 5.11 11.20 15.28
CA SER A 299 6.12 10.15 15.11
C SER A 299 7.48 10.57 15.68
N GLY A 300 7.90 11.82 15.47
CA GLY A 300 9.12 12.38 16.07
C GLY A 300 9.05 12.49 17.60
N ARG A 301 7.89 12.89 18.14
CA ARG A 301 7.65 12.89 19.60
C ARG A 301 7.71 11.48 20.19
N LEU A 302 7.13 10.49 19.51
CA LEU A 302 7.21 9.10 19.90
C LEU A 302 8.64 8.57 19.83
N ALA A 303 9.43 9.00 18.85
CA ALA A 303 10.84 8.63 18.75
C ALA A 303 11.64 9.10 19.99
N LYS A 304 11.41 10.33 20.44
CA LYS A 304 12.02 10.88 21.67
C LYS A 304 11.60 10.13 22.94
N LYS A 305 10.35 9.65 23.00
CA LYS A 305 9.79 8.98 24.19
C LYS A 305 10.04 7.48 24.25
N ARG A 306 10.06 6.80 23.10
CA ARG A 306 10.06 5.33 22.98
C ARG A 306 11.24 4.77 22.18
N GLY A 307 12.16 5.64 21.75
CA GLY A 307 13.32 5.30 20.95
C GLY A 307 13.06 5.43 19.45
N LEU A 308 14.16 5.57 18.70
CA LEU A 308 14.15 5.72 17.24
C LEU A 308 13.57 4.49 16.52
N LEU A 309 13.21 4.65 15.26
CA LEU A 309 12.96 3.53 14.37
C LEU A 309 14.21 2.63 14.29
N PRO A 310 14.10 1.30 14.49
CA PRO A 310 15.27 0.42 14.48
C PRO A 310 16.05 0.41 13.15
N ALA A 311 15.37 0.52 12.01
CA ALA A 311 16.03 0.66 10.70
C ALA A 311 16.97 1.88 10.60
N LEU A 312 16.73 2.94 11.38
CA LEU A 312 17.67 4.08 11.47
C LEU A 312 18.92 3.72 12.26
N SER A 313 18.77 2.96 13.35
CA SER A 313 19.90 2.49 14.15
C SER A 313 20.83 1.58 13.35
N ALA A 314 20.27 0.73 12.47
CA ALA A 314 21.05 -0.13 11.58
C ALA A 314 21.88 0.65 10.54
N ARG A 315 21.53 1.91 10.28
CA ARG A 315 22.25 2.81 9.37
C ARG A 315 23.26 3.72 10.06
N ASN A 316 23.48 3.53 11.35
CA ASN A 316 24.42 4.35 12.10
C ASN A 316 25.85 4.17 11.55
N PRO A 317 26.47 5.23 10.98
CA PRO A 317 27.79 5.13 10.34
C PRO A 317 28.88 4.75 11.35
N LEU A 318 28.65 4.98 12.64
CA LEU A 318 29.60 4.65 13.71
C LEU A 318 29.85 3.15 13.87
N LEU A 319 28.97 2.29 13.35
CA LEU A 319 29.11 0.83 13.44
C LEU A 319 30.34 0.31 12.69
N HIS A 320 30.82 1.06 11.69
CA HIS A 320 31.92 0.66 10.82
C HIS A 320 33.19 1.50 11.00
N LEU A 321 33.21 2.43 11.98
CA LEU A 321 34.34 3.34 12.20
C LEU A 321 35.22 2.90 13.37
N PRO A 322 36.56 2.86 13.21
CA PRO A 322 37.48 2.60 14.31
C PRO A 322 37.44 3.72 15.36
N ALA A 323 37.90 3.46 16.57
CA ALA A 323 38.00 4.48 17.62
C ALA A 323 38.99 5.59 17.21
N GLY A 324 38.67 6.85 17.53
CA GLY A 324 39.51 8.02 17.22
C GLY A 324 38.72 9.27 16.85
N ALA A 325 39.43 10.33 16.44
CA ALA A 325 38.85 11.63 16.14
C ALA A 325 37.78 11.59 15.03
N ALA A 326 37.97 10.76 14.01
CA ALA A 326 36.99 10.57 12.94
C ALA A 326 35.65 10.03 13.45
N ARG A 327 35.68 9.07 14.39
CA ARG A 327 34.46 8.51 15.00
C ARG A 327 33.74 9.52 15.88
N GLN A 328 34.48 10.39 16.58
CA GLN A 328 33.86 11.47 17.35
C GLN A 328 33.19 12.50 16.43
N ASN A 329 33.88 12.93 15.37
CA ASN A 329 33.30 13.87 14.40
C ASN A 329 32.01 13.32 13.75
N TRP A 330 32.03 12.05 13.34
CA TRP A 330 30.84 11.39 12.81
C TRP A 330 29.74 11.20 13.84
N ARG A 331 30.09 11.05 15.12
CA ARG A 331 29.10 10.91 16.20
C ARG A 331 28.32 12.20 16.36
N ASP A 332 29.02 13.33 16.40
CA ASP A 332 28.40 14.65 16.54
C ASP A 332 27.49 14.92 15.33
N ARG A 333 27.98 14.72 14.09
CA ARG A 333 27.18 14.86 12.87
C ARG A 333 25.95 13.96 12.82
N TRP A 334 26.10 12.70 13.26
CA TRP A 334 24.99 11.76 13.29
C TRP A 334 23.94 12.15 14.32
N GLN A 335 24.36 12.61 15.51
CA GLN A 335 23.46 13.12 16.54
C GLN A 335 22.71 14.37 16.06
N ASP A 336 23.40 15.30 15.40
CA ASP A 336 22.81 16.49 14.81
C ASP A 336 21.77 16.13 13.73
N ALA A 337 22.10 15.18 12.85
CA ALA A 337 21.16 14.71 11.84
C ALA A 337 19.90 14.08 12.49
N LEU A 338 20.10 13.20 13.48
CA LEU A 338 19.00 12.58 14.21
C LEU A 338 18.12 13.59 14.95
N ALA A 339 18.68 14.67 15.50
CA ALA A 339 17.90 15.69 16.21
C ALA A 339 16.78 16.30 15.33
N HIS A 340 17.01 16.35 14.01
CA HIS A 340 16.11 16.96 13.04
C HIS A 340 15.27 15.96 12.25
N THR A 341 15.71 14.70 12.12
CA THR A 341 15.05 13.70 11.26
C THR A 341 14.56 12.46 11.99
N ALA A 342 14.78 12.35 13.30
CA ALA A 342 14.38 11.20 14.09
C ALA A 342 12.87 10.95 14.04
N VAL A 343 12.49 9.73 13.68
CA VAL A 343 11.12 9.26 13.61
C VAL A 343 10.98 7.87 14.21
N ARG A 344 9.77 7.49 14.61
CA ARG A 344 9.45 6.18 15.18
C ARG A 344 8.94 5.17 14.14
N HIS A 345 8.44 5.68 13.01
CA HIS A 345 7.75 4.90 11.98
C HIS A 345 8.36 5.16 10.61
N ARG A 346 8.37 4.14 9.74
CA ARG A 346 8.91 4.29 8.39
C ARG A 346 7.93 4.94 7.41
N ASN A 347 6.65 4.58 7.48
CA ASN A 347 5.57 5.08 6.63
C ASN A 347 4.31 5.29 7.49
N LEU A 348 3.56 6.37 7.20
CA LEU A 348 2.37 6.76 7.96
C LEU A 348 1.15 7.02 7.08
N LEU A 349 1.24 7.94 6.12
CA LEU A 349 0.08 8.33 5.32
C LEU A 349 -0.08 7.41 4.11
N VAL A 350 -1.23 6.75 3.98
CA VAL A 350 -1.56 5.94 2.80
C VAL A 350 -2.77 6.56 2.11
N LEU A 351 -2.65 6.79 0.80
CA LEU A 351 -3.75 7.30 -0.01
C LEU A 351 -4.12 6.27 -1.07
N SER A 352 -5.40 6.24 -1.42
CA SER A 352 -5.87 5.58 -2.62
C SER A 352 -6.15 6.63 -3.69
N PRO A 353 -5.75 6.41 -4.96
CA PRO A 353 -6.25 7.21 -6.08
C PRO A 353 -7.78 7.28 -6.11
N TYR A 354 -8.44 6.21 -5.64
CA TYR A 354 -9.89 6.12 -5.58
C TYR A 354 -10.50 6.92 -4.43
N ALA A 355 -9.75 7.24 -3.37
CA ALA A 355 -10.26 8.05 -2.26
C ALA A 355 -10.57 9.51 -2.69
N LEU A 356 -10.02 9.92 -3.83
CA LEU A 356 -10.28 11.21 -4.48
C LEU A 356 -11.61 11.24 -5.22
N LEU A 357 -12.21 10.07 -5.47
CA LEU A 357 -13.52 9.92 -6.09
C LEU A 357 -14.60 9.81 -4.99
N PRO A 358 -15.81 10.36 -5.19
CA PRO A 358 -16.90 10.18 -4.24
C PRO A 358 -17.42 8.75 -4.22
N HIS A 359 -17.81 8.25 -3.05
CA HIS A 359 -18.30 6.87 -2.88
C HIS A 359 -19.67 6.65 -3.53
N ASN A 360 -20.53 7.68 -3.55
CA ASN A 360 -21.93 7.57 -3.94
C ASN A 360 -22.16 7.54 -5.47
N GLY A 361 -21.11 7.42 -6.27
CA GLY A 361 -21.22 7.15 -7.70
C GLY A 361 -21.52 8.34 -8.62
N ALA A 362 -21.55 9.56 -8.09
CA ALA A 362 -21.42 10.78 -8.90
C ALA A 362 -19.94 11.00 -9.27
N THR A 363 -19.31 10.00 -9.87
CA THR A 363 -17.92 10.10 -10.30
C THR A 363 -17.90 10.89 -11.60
N ASP A 364 -17.72 12.20 -11.48
CA ASP A 364 -17.39 13.04 -12.62
C ASP A 364 -15.91 12.81 -13.01
N PRO A 365 -15.56 12.61 -14.30
CA PRO A 365 -14.18 12.62 -14.76
C PRO A 365 -13.34 13.81 -14.26
N GLU A 366 -13.95 14.96 -13.96
CA GLU A 366 -13.28 16.13 -13.39
C GLU A 366 -12.55 15.85 -12.06
N PHE A 367 -12.97 14.86 -11.27
CA PHE A 367 -12.23 14.47 -10.05
C PHE A 367 -10.81 13.97 -10.33
N THR A 368 -10.51 13.63 -11.58
CA THR A 368 -9.15 13.32 -12.03
C THR A 368 -8.19 14.51 -11.81
N ASP A 369 -8.69 15.75 -11.73
CA ASP A 369 -7.88 16.93 -11.42
C ASP A 369 -7.34 16.97 -9.99
N LEU A 370 -7.86 16.12 -9.09
CA LEU A 370 -7.40 15.98 -7.72
C LEU A 370 -6.23 15.01 -7.57
N LEU A 371 -5.86 14.25 -8.61
CA LEU A 371 -4.74 13.30 -8.57
C LEU A 371 -3.39 13.86 -8.09
N PRO A 372 -3.03 15.15 -8.29
CA PRO A 372 -1.81 15.72 -7.72
C PRO A 372 -1.70 15.56 -6.19
N LEU A 373 -2.82 15.45 -5.48
CA LEU A 373 -2.86 15.23 -4.03
C LEU A 373 -2.20 13.92 -3.58
N LEU A 374 -2.01 12.95 -4.49
CA LEU A 374 -1.25 11.72 -4.23
C LEU A 374 0.23 11.98 -3.92
N ALA A 375 0.71 13.22 -4.09
CA ALA A 375 2.06 13.63 -3.70
C ALA A 375 2.37 13.40 -2.21
N TYR A 376 1.36 13.49 -1.33
CA TYR A 376 1.53 13.33 0.12
C TYR A 376 1.61 11.88 0.61
N ALA A 377 1.24 10.90 -0.22
CA ALA A 377 1.13 9.51 0.22
C ALA A 377 2.51 8.89 0.50
N ASP A 378 2.76 8.30 1.65
CA ASP A 378 3.98 7.53 1.90
C ASP A 378 3.93 6.17 1.17
N ALA A 379 2.72 5.60 1.02
CA ALA A 379 2.43 4.41 0.21
C ALA A 379 1.00 4.48 -0.38
N LEU A 380 0.62 3.53 -1.25
CA LEU A 380 -0.71 3.47 -1.86
C LEU A 380 -1.50 2.21 -1.48
N SER A 381 -2.83 2.33 -1.53
CA SER A 381 -3.81 1.26 -1.35
C SER A 381 -4.87 1.31 -2.44
N PHE A 382 -5.49 0.16 -2.76
CA PHE A 382 -6.45 0.03 -3.87
C PHE A 382 -7.75 -0.74 -3.52
N ALA A 383 -7.98 -1.10 -2.25
CA ALA A 383 -9.08 -1.99 -1.85
C ALA A 383 -10.50 -1.41 -2.01
N ASP A 384 -10.64 -0.08 -1.95
CA ASP A 384 -11.97 0.56 -1.99
C ASP A 384 -12.26 1.06 -3.39
N ARG A 385 -13.04 0.24 -4.10
CA ARG A 385 -13.40 0.46 -5.50
C ARG A 385 -14.57 1.44 -5.60
N PRO A 386 -14.39 2.62 -6.20
CA PRO A 386 -15.49 3.55 -6.41
C PRO A 386 -16.33 3.07 -7.59
N SER A 387 -17.59 3.51 -7.66
CA SER A 387 -18.41 3.30 -8.85
C SER A 387 -17.87 4.18 -9.97
N PHE A 388 -17.39 3.59 -11.07
CA PHE A 388 -17.10 4.31 -12.33
C PHE A 388 -18.34 4.36 -13.23
N ALA A 389 -19.54 4.36 -12.63
CA ALA A 389 -20.77 4.46 -13.40
C ALA A 389 -20.77 5.77 -14.19
N GLY A 390 -21.09 5.69 -15.48
CA GLY A 390 -21.10 6.85 -16.37
C GLY A 390 -19.78 7.14 -17.07
N TRP A 391 -18.66 6.54 -16.65
CA TRP A 391 -17.38 6.72 -17.35
C TRP A 391 -17.33 5.86 -18.61
N CYS A 392 -16.73 6.38 -19.68
CA CYS A 392 -16.34 5.62 -20.85
C CYS A 392 -14.93 5.00 -20.69
N LEU A 393 -14.54 4.14 -21.63
CA LEU A 393 -13.22 3.51 -21.65
C LEU A 393 -12.08 4.54 -21.67
N ASP A 394 -12.23 5.63 -22.42
CA ASP A 394 -11.18 6.64 -22.56
C ASP A 394 -10.98 7.44 -21.27
N GLU A 395 -12.05 7.74 -20.53
CA GLU A 395 -11.98 8.41 -19.21
C GLU A 395 -11.32 7.49 -18.17
N PHE A 396 -11.75 6.22 -18.12
CA PHE A 396 -11.13 5.20 -17.27
C PHE A 396 -9.64 5.05 -17.55
N ARG A 397 -9.26 4.99 -18.83
CA ARG A 397 -7.85 4.95 -19.24
C ARG A 397 -7.12 6.23 -18.81
N ALA A 398 -7.69 7.40 -19.08
CA ALA A 398 -7.07 8.69 -18.77
C ALA A 398 -6.77 8.84 -17.27
N PHE A 399 -7.69 8.42 -16.40
CA PHE A 399 -7.49 8.41 -14.95
C PHE A 399 -6.28 7.58 -14.54
N HIS A 400 -6.19 6.33 -14.98
CA HIS A 400 -5.08 5.45 -14.62
C HIS A 400 -3.74 5.94 -15.17
N LEU A 401 -3.72 6.45 -16.41
CA LEU A 401 -2.52 7.02 -17.00
C LEU A 401 -2.05 8.28 -16.26
N ARG A 402 -2.98 9.17 -15.87
CA ARG A 402 -2.65 10.39 -15.14
C ARG A 402 -2.21 10.09 -13.71
N ALA A 403 -2.85 9.15 -13.03
CA ALA A 403 -2.43 8.70 -11.71
C ALA A 403 -0.99 8.15 -11.76
N ALA A 404 -0.71 7.24 -12.70
CA ALA A 404 0.63 6.72 -12.91
C ALA A 404 1.65 7.82 -13.27
N ALA A 405 1.27 8.85 -14.03
CA ALA A 405 2.15 9.97 -14.37
C ALA A 405 2.49 10.85 -13.17
N VAL A 406 1.51 11.19 -12.32
CA VAL A 406 1.73 11.96 -11.07
C VAL A 406 2.71 11.20 -10.16
N LEU A 407 2.46 9.91 -9.98
CA LEU A 407 3.27 9.08 -9.10
C LEU A 407 4.71 8.87 -9.64
N ARG A 408 4.88 8.80 -10.97
CA ARG A 408 6.22 8.77 -11.59
C ARG A 408 6.98 10.08 -11.45
N ARG A 409 6.34 11.23 -11.71
CA ARG A 409 6.97 12.55 -11.49
C ARG A 409 7.43 12.71 -10.04
N ARG A 410 6.62 12.19 -9.11
CA ARG A 410 6.98 12.08 -7.71
C ARG A 410 8.33 11.38 -7.56
N ASN A 411 8.46 10.15 -8.08
CA ASN A 411 9.68 9.34 -8.01
C ASN A 411 10.88 10.00 -8.73
N ALA A 412 10.67 10.73 -9.83
CA ALA A 412 11.73 11.42 -10.56
C ALA A 412 12.31 12.62 -9.78
N ALA A 413 11.48 13.40 -9.08
CA ALA A 413 11.93 14.53 -8.27
C ALA A 413 12.84 14.11 -7.11
N SER A 414 12.70 12.86 -6.60
CA SER A 414 13.61 12.30 -5.59
C SER A 414 14.97 11.88 -6.15
N PHE A 415 15.10 11.62 -7.46
CA PHE A 415 16.40 11.32 -8.08
C PHE A 415 17.26 12.57 -8.33
N ILE A 416 16.67 13.77 -8.36
CA ILE A 416 17.41 15.03 -8.59
C ILE A 416 18.03 15.58 -7.28
N ALA A 417 17.72 15.01 -6.12
CA ALA A 417 18.27 15.44 -4.82
C ALA A 417 19.48 14.63 -4.30
N THR A 418 20.03 13.69 -5.09
CA THR A 418 21.23 12.90 -4.73
C THR A 418 22.53 13.38 -5.38
N GLY A 419 22.58 14.64 -5.81
CA GLY A 419 23.77 15.22 -6.42
C GLY A 419 23.95 16.70 -6.05
N VAL A 420 24.28 16.97 -4.79
CA VAL A 420 25.10 18.12 -4.37
C VAL A 420 25.96 17.68 -3.19
#